data_AF-A0A090VIS5-F1
#
_entry.id   AF-A0A090VIS5-F1
#
_cell.length_a   1.000
_cell.length_b   1.000
_cell.length_c   1.000
_cell.angle_alpha   90.00
_cell.angle_beta   90.00
_cell.angle_gamma   90.00
#
_symmetry.space_group_name_H-M   'P 1'
#
loop_
_entity.id
_entity.type
_entity.pdbx_description
1 polymer ?
#
loop_
_entity_poly.entity_id
_entity_poly.type
_entity_poly.pdbx_seq_one_letter_code
_entity_poly.pdbx_strand_id
1 'polypeptide(L)' 'MHELHDNSGYINLTDKSSPEAIKEQLQMSKKNFKKAIGTLYKQRQIEIKTDGIYLV' A
#
# COMPACT_ATOMS: atom_id res chain seq x y z
N MET A 1 -0.84 -6.32 -26.73
CA MET A 1 -0.85 -6.93 -25.38
C MET A 1 0.38 -6.49 -24.62
N HIS A 2 0.23 -5.56 -23.69
CA HIS A 2 0.94 -5.49 -22.40
C HIS A 2 0.40 -4.28 -21.63
N GLU A 3 -0.86 -4.39 -21.23
CA GLU A 3 -1.39 -3.65 -20.09
C GLU A 3 -0.87 -4.37 -18.83
N LEU A 4 -0.56 -3.66 -17.74
CA LEU A 4 -0.11 -4.16 -16.41
C LEU A 4 1.41 -4.15 -16.12
N HIS A 5 2.09 -3.03 -16.34
CA HIS A 5 3.29 -2.69 -15.55
C HIS A 5 2.96 -1.47 -14.68
N ASP A 6 1.92 -1.60 -13.85
CA ASP A 6 1.54 -0.52 -12.95
C ASP A 6 2.52 -0.48 -11.78
N ASN A 7 3.30 0.59 -11.81
CA ASN A 7 4.27 0.97 -10.81
C ASN A 7 3.54 1.17 -9.48
N SER A 8 3.91 0.40 -8.46
CA SER A 8 4.23 0.92 -7.11
C SER A 8 4.27 -0.24 -6.12
N GLY A 9 5.28 -1.11 -6.25
CA GLY A 9 5.68 -2.04 -5.19
C GLY A 9 6.28 -1.34 -3.96
N TYR A 10 5.99 -0.06 -3.77
CA TYR A 10 6.28 0.65 -2.53
C TYR A 10 5.30 1.80 -2.43
N ILE A 11 4.89 2.07 -1.21
CA ILE A 11 3.95 3.11 -0.85
C ILE A 11 4.65 3.93 0.21
N ASN A 12 4.98 5.18 -0.09
CA ASN A 12 5.52 6.15 0.87
C ASN A 12 4.43 6.68 1.83
N LEU A 13 3.49 5.82 2.23
CA LEU A 13 2.46 6.10 3.20
C LEU A 13 2.91 5.56 4.55
N THR A 14 3.08 6.47 5.50
CA THR A 14 3.45 6.18 6.89
C THR A 14 2.26 6.44 7.81
N ASP A 15 2.41 6.17 9.10
CA ASP A 15 1.45 6.59 10.14
C ASP A 15 1.16 8.10 10.13
N LYS A 16 2.08 8.91 9.57
CA LYS A 16 1.89 10.35 9.38
C LYS A 16 1.14 10.72 8.10
N SER A 17 0.87 9.76 7.22
CA SER A 17 0.28 10.06 5.93
C SER A 17 -1.23 10.21 6.00
N SER A 18 -1.71 11.25 5.33
CA SER A 18 -3.11 11.62 5.39
C SER A 18 -4.04 10.55 4.79
N PRO A 19 -5.26 10.43 5.33
CA PRO A 19 -6.37 9.64 4.78
C PRO A 19 -6.55 9.75 3.27
N GLU A 20 -6.36 10.97 2.76
CA GLU A 20 -6.56 11.35 1.38
C GLU A 20 -5.49 10.73 0.48
N ALA A 21 -4.22 10.76 0.90
CA ALA A 21 -3.12 10.17 0.15
C ALA A 21 -3.27 8.65 -0.01
N ILE A 22 -3.78 7.93 0.99
CA ILE A 22 -4.12 6.50 0.89
C ILE A 22 -5.19 6.27 -0.18
N LYS A 23 -6.21 7.13 -0.19
CA LYS A 23 -7.33 7.03 -1.13
C LYS A 23 -6.91 7.40 -2.55
N GLU A 24 -6.02 8.37 -2.71
CA GLU A 24 -5.50 8.78 -4.02
C GLU A 24 -4.56 7.75 -4.62
N GLN A 25 -3.61 7.21 -3.83
CA GLN A 25 -2.61 6.27 -4.31
C GLN A 25 -3.18 4.88 -4.60
N LEU A 26 -4.12 4.41 -3.79
CA LEU A 26 -4.64 3.04 -3.89
C LEU A 26 -6.05 2.97 -4.46
N GLN A 27 -6.66 4.13 -4.75
CA GLN A 27 -8.05 4.28 -5.21
C GLN A 27 -9.07 3.45 -4.40
N MET A 28 -8.74 3.13 -3.15
CA MET A 28 -9.53 2.23 -2.31
C MET A 28 -9.88 2.88 -0.98
N SER A 29 -11.03 2.50 -0.45
CA SER A 29 -11.49 2.93 0.86
C SER A 29 -10.54 2.46 1.97
N LYS A 30 -10.34 3.27 3.02
CA LYS A 30 -9.55 2.94 4.23
C LYS A 30 -9.81 1.54 4.80
N LYS A 31 -11.05 1.06 4.71
CA LYS A 31 -11.45 -0.29 5.17
C LYS A 31 -10.79 -1.39 4.34
N ASN A 32 -10.75 -1.25 3.02
CA ASN A 32 -10.10 -2.20 2.12
C ASN A 32 -8.59 -2.11 2.25
N PHE A 33 -8.04 -0.91 2.43
CA PHE A 33 -6.61 -0.73 2.68
C PHE A 33 -6.11 -1.53 3.89
N LYS A 34 -6.76 -1.39 5.07
CA LYS A 34 -6.40 -2.18 6.26
C LYS A 34 -6.48 -3.69 6.02
N LYS A 35 -7.46 -4.14 5.23
CA LYS A 35 -7.63 -5.56 4.90
C LYS A 35 -6.52 -6.04 3.95
N ALA A 36 -6.19 -5.27 2.92
CA ALA A 36 -5.12 -5.57 1.97
C ALA A 36 -3.76 -5.60 2.67
N ILE A 37 -3.40 -4.54 3.41
CA ILE A 37 -2.16 -4.47 4.19
C ILE A 37 -2.08 -5.62 5.20
N GLY A 38 -3.15 -5.92 5.92
CA GLY A 38 -3.17 -7.04 6.86
C GLY A 38 -2.93 -8.41 6.20
N THR A 39 -3.52 -8.63 5.01
CA THR A 39 -3.30 -9.85 4.23
C THR A 39 -1.87 -9.91 3.67
N LEU A 40 -1.40 -8.82 3.06
CA LEU A 40 -0.07 -8.72 2.46
C LEU A 40 1.04 -8.87 3.52
N TYR A 41 0.84 -8.29 4.70
CA TYR A 41 1.78 -8.43 5.84
C TYR A 41 1.84 -9.87 6.33
N LYS A 42 0.68 -10.54 6.45
CA LYS A 42 0.62 -11.97 6.78
C LYS A 42 1.28 -12.85 5.73
N GLN A 43 1.16 -12.46 4.45
CA GLN A 43 1.80 -13.13 3.34
C GLN A 43 3.29 -12.75 3.20
N ARG A 44 3.81 -11.87 4.07
CA ARG A 44 5.18 -11.33 4.00
C ARG A 44 5.53 -10.74 2.63
N GLN A 45 4.52 -10.20 1.93
CA GLN A 45 4.68 -9.50 0.67
C GLN A 45 4.90 -8.01 0.87
N ILE A 46 4.71 -7.49 2.09
CA ILE A 46 5.03 -6.11 2.41
C ILE A 46 5.84 -6.00 3.69
N GLU A 47 6.71 -5.01 3.73
CA GLU A 47 7.53 -4.59 4.84
C GLU A 47 7.09 -3.18 5.28
N ILE A 48 6.55 -3.08 6.48
CA ILE A 48 6.10 -1.82 7.05
C ILE A 48 7.29 -1.21 7.81
N LYS A 49 7.87 -0.13 7.29
CA LYS A 49 8.91 0.67 7.96
C LYS A 49 8.34 1.99 8.45
N THR A 50 9.13 2.68 9.26
CA THR A 50 8.84 4.05 9.73
C THR A 50 8.80 5.07 8.59
N ASP A 51 9.47 4.79 7.48
CA ASP A 51 9.54 5.65 6.29
C ASP A 51 8.43 5.36 5.26
N GLY A 52 7.84 4.16 5.30
CA GLY A 52 6.77 3.77 4.39
C GLY A 52 6.51 2.27 4.38
N ILE A 53 5.63 1.83 3.51
CA ILE A 53 5.30 0.43 3.28
C ILE A 53 5.96 -0.01 1.98
N TYR A 54 6.82 -1.02 2.02
CA TYR A 54 7.53 -1.54 0.86
C TYR A 54 6.93 -2.89 0.48
N LEU A 55 6.73 -3.18 -0.79
CA LEU A 55 6.46 -4.53 -1.28
C LEU A 55 7.80 -5.27 -1.37
N VAL A 56 7.85 -6.51 -0.91
CA VAL A 56 9.02 -7.41 -0.96
C VAL A 56 8.81 -8.53 -1.96
#